data_AF-A0A432HZR6-F1
#
_entry.id   AF-A0A432HZR6-F1
#
_cell.length_a   1.000
_cell.length_b   1.000
_cell.length_c   1.000
_cell.angle_alpha   90.00
_cell.angle_beta   90.00
_cell.angle_gamma   90.00
#
_symmetry.space_group_name_H-M   'P 1'
#
loop_
_entity.id
_entity.type
_entity.pdbx_description
1 polymer ?
#
loop_
_entity_poly.entity_id
_entity_poly.type
_entity_poly.pdbx_seq_one_letter_code
_entity_poly.pdbx_strand_id
1 'polypeptide(L)'
;MFYTITVSNIKTTTATNVTLSDALPSGFILLSATSTQGSCGNSVSCALGEIGVRVSVAVTIQGSVLLDFSGNLINAAAVSSPSFDKSIGNNQATVTVDVSPAPADLNASKIAPERPVLAGSDIEYTIKVANNGPATSTGTFVTDDLPHSVSLISAIPTRAVVRAIQRSCANWGNCRLVIQRRFRST
;
A
#
# COMPACT_ATOMS: atom_id res chain seq x y z
N MET A 1 10.65 5.13 3.19
CA MET A 1 11.39 3.99 3.77
C MET A 1 12.88 4.16 3.45
N PHE A 2 13.77 3.62 4.26
CA PHE A 2 15.19 3.51 3.93
C PHE A 2 15.71 2.13 4.32
N TYR A 3 16.74 1.66 3.61
CA TYR A 3 17.52 0.49 4.00
C TYR A 3 19.01 0.75 3.74
N THR A 4 19.86 -0.08 4.33
CA THR A 4 21.30 0.08 4.27
C THR A 4 21.96 -1.18 3.76
N ILE A 5 22.92 -1.02 2.84
CA ILE A 5 23.83 -2.06 2.42
C ILE A 5 25.19 -1.78 3.05
N THR A 6 25.79 -2.79 3.69
CA THR A 6 27.12 -2.68 4.26
C THR A 6 28.09 -3.55 3.47
N VAL A 7 29.08 -2.93 2.86
CA VAL A 7 30.18 -3.60 2.15
C VAL A 7 31.38 -3.65 3.08
N SER A 8 31.86 -4.86 3.40
CA SER A 8 32.97 -5.05 4.34
C SER A 8 34.12 -5.81 3.66
N ASN A 9 35.34 -5.29 3.77
CA ASN A 9 36.53 -6.04 3.40
C ASN A 9 37.06 -6.80 4.62
N ILE A 10 36.72 -8.08 4.74
CA ILE A 10 37.17 -8.95 5.83
C ILE A 10 38.48 -9.70 5.52
N LYS A 11 39.11 -9.43 4.37
CA LYS A 11 40.35 -10.09 3.93
C LYS A 11 41.58 -9.40 4.51
N THR A 12 42.76 -9.94 4.21
CA THR A 12 44.06 -9.44 4.72
C THR A 12 44.71 -8.39 3.82
N THR A 13 44.09 -8.05 2.69
CA THR A 13 44.59 -7.05 1.73
C THR A 13 43.51 -6.03 1.42
N THR A 14 43.91 -4.79 1.13
CA THR A 14 43.00 -3.73 0.66
C THR A 14 42.37 -4.14 -0.67
N ALA A 15 41.06 -3.91 -0.80
CA ALA A 15 40.34 -4.07 -2.06
C ALA A 15 40.30 -2.72 -2.79
N THR A 16 40.66 -2.71 -4.06
CA THR A 16 40.67 -1.50 -4.90
C THR A 16 39.52 -1.49 -5.89
N ASN A 17 39.16 -0.30 -6.38
CA ASN A 17 38.10 -0.11 -7.38
C ASN A 17 36.81 -0.87 -7.03
N VAL A 18 36.43 -0.85 -5.76
CA VAL A 18 35.22 -1.51 -5.28
C VAL A 18 34.01 -0.74 -5.80
N THR A 19 33.11 -1.47 -6.45
CA THR A 19 31.81 -0.96 -6.88
C THR A 19 30.68 -1.76 -6.27
N LEU A 20 29.59 -1.08 -5.93
CA LEU A 20 28.34 -1.68 -5.50
C LEU A 20 27.28 -1.41 -6.56
N SER A 21 26.49 -2.42 -6.92
CA SER A 21 25.28 -2.27 -7.72
C SER A 21 24.10 -2.87 -6.98
N ASP A 22 23.00 -2.14 -6.87
CA ASP A 22 21.73 -2.66 -6.34
C ASP A 22 20.64 -2.55 -7.40
N ALA A 23 20.14 -3.71 -7.84
CA ALA A 23 19.08 -3.79 -8.84
C ALA A 23 17.73 -3.62 -8.14
N LEU A 24 17.27 -2.37 -8.06
CA LEU A 24 16.01 -2.04 -7.40
C LEU A 24 14.84 -2.82 -8.03
N PRO A 25 14.00 -3.48 -7.22
CA PRO A 25 12.87 -4.23 -7.72
C PRO A 25 11.83 -3.33 -8.39
N SER A 26 11.04 -3.94 -9.28
CA SER A 26 9.80 -3.31 -9.73
C SER A 26 8.91 -3.02 -8.51
N GLY A 27 8.25 -1.87 -8.51
CA GLY A 27 7.48 -1.43 -7.36
C GLY A 27 8.26 -0.58 -6.36
N PHE A 28 9.58 -0.39 -6.50
CA PHE A 28 10.35 0.55 -5.67
C PHE A 28 10.67 1.84 -6.45
N ILE A 29 10.41 2.99 -5.83
CA ILE A 29 10.80 4.31 -6.31
C ILE A 29 12.01 4.77 -5.51
N LEU A 30 13.13 4.98 -6.19
CA LEU A 30 14.34 5.57 -5.60
C LEU A 30 14.14 7.07 -5.37
N LEU A 31 14.40 7.51 -4.14
CA LEU A 31 14.49 8.93 -3.80
C LEU A 31 15.95 9.40 -3.75
N SER A 32 16.82 8.65 -3.06
CA SER A 32 18.24 8.96 -2.96
C SER A 32 19.05 7.72 -2.61
N ALA A 33 20.33 7.74 -2.99
CA ALA A 33 21.33 6.78 -2.55
C ALA A 33 22.57 7.56 -2.12
N THR A 34 23.01 7.36 -0.87
CA THR A 34 24.18 8.02 -0.31
C THR A 34 25.15 7.00 0.26
N SER A 35 26.44 7.22 0.03
CA SER A 35 27.50 6.34 0.56
C SER A 35 28.32 7.10 1.60
N THR A 36 28.83 6.38 2.60
CA THR A 36 29.82 6.92 3.54
C THR A 36 31.20 7.13 2.92
N GLN A 37 31.45 6.52 1.76
CA GLN A 37 32.69 6.66 1.00
C GLN A 37 32.41 6.62 -0.51
N GLY A 38 33.11 7.49 -1.25
CA GLY A 38 32.96 7.56 -2.70
C GLY A 38 31.63 8.21 -3.10
N SER A 39 31.00 7.72 -4.16
CA SER A 39 29.78 8.30 -4.70
C SER A 39 28.81 7.24 -5.20
N CYS A 40 27.52 7.56 -5.17
CA CYS A 40 26.46 6.76 -5.78
C CYS A 40 25.87 7.52 -6.96
N GLY A 41 25.82 6.85 -8.10
CA GLY A 41 25.13 7.31 -9.30
C GLY A 41 23.66 6.89 -9.30
N ASN A 42 23.02 7.13 -10.44
CA ASN A 42 21.64 6.73 -10.69
C ASN A 42 21.47 5.21 -10.54
N SER A 43 20.28 4.78 -10.12
CA SER A 43 19.93 3.36 -9.96
C SER A 43 20.87 2.60 -9.00
N VAL A 44 21.38 3.26 -7.95
CA VAL A 44 22.19 2.66 -6.89
C VAL A 44 23.43 1.93 -7.43
N SER A 45 24.13 2.58 -8.36
CA SER A 45 25.47 2.17 -8.79
C SER A 45 26.50 3.04 -8.09
N CYS A 46 27.22 2.50 -7.10
CA CYS A 46 28.14 3.24 -6.26
C CYS A 46 29.59 2.86 -6.51
N ALA A 47 30.44 3.87 -6.75
CA ALA A 47 31.89 3.73 -6.75
C ALA A 47 32.39 3.97 -5.31
N LEU A 48 32.76 2.89 -4.62
CA LEU A 48 33.21 2.94 -3.22
C LEU A 48 34.72 3.18 -3.11
N GLY A 49 35.48 2.92 -4.19
CA GLY A 49 36.91 3.16 -4.25
C GLY A 49 37.70 2.09 -3.51
N GLU A 50 38.63 2.49 -2.66
CA GLU A 50 39.46 1.56 -1.89
C GLU A 50 38.83 1.26 -0.51
N ILE A 51 38.69 -0.02 -0.19
CA ILE A 51 38.23 -0.48 1.12
C ILE A 51 39.37 -1.24 1.81
N GLY A 52 39.89 -0.64 2.88
CA GLY A 52 40.99 -1.19 3.68
C GLY A 52 40.62 -2.48 4.41
N VAL A 53 41.64 -3.15 4.95
CA VAL A 53 41.50 -4.38 5.74
C VAL A 53 40.63 -4.13 6.97
N ARG A 54 39.58 -4.95 7.14
CA ARG A 54 38.59 -4.86 8.23
C ARG A 54 37.80 -3.54 8.25
N VAL A 55 37.75 -2.83 7.13
CA VAL A 55 36.94 -1.61 6.96
C VAL A 55 35.60 -1.96 6.33
N SER A 56 34.58 -1.18 6.70
CA SER A 56 33.23 -1.27 6.13
C SER A 56 32.79 0.08 5.58
N VAL A 57 32.04 0.03 4.47
CA VAL A 57 31.39 1.18 3.85
C VAL A 57 29.89 0.93 3.86
N ALA A 58 29.11 1.94 4.24
CA ALA A 58 27.66 1.86 4.24
C ALA A 58 27.06 2.69 3.10
N VAL A 59 26.12 2.08 2.39
CA VAL A 59 25.29 2.75 1.38
C VAL A 59 23.86 2.77 1.90
N THR A 60 23.29 3.96 2.06
CA THR A 60 21.92 4.18 2.50
C THR A 60 21.05 4.51 1.30
N ILE A 61 20.01 3.72 1.08
CA ILE A 61 19.04 3.88 0.00
C ILE A 61 17.73 4.34 0.62
N GLN A 62 17.21 5.47 0.14
CA GLN A 62 15.92 6.01 0.54
C GLN A 62 14.95 5.95 -0.64
N GLY A 63 13.70 5.59 -0.35
CA GLY A 63 12.66 5.48 -1.37
C GLY A 63 11.29 5.14 -0.81
N SER A 64 10.39 4.78 -1.71
CA SER A 64 9.02 4.35 -1.40
C SER A 64 8.62 3.17 -2.27
N VAL A 65 7.69 2.36 -1.78
CA VAL A 65 7.04 1.33 -2.59
C VAL A 65 5.82 1.94 -3.29
N LEU A 66 5.52 1.51 -4.51
CA LEU A 66 4.34 1.94 -5.25
C LEU A 66 3.07 1.56 -4.48
N LEU A 67 2.08 2.45 -4.51
CA LEU A 67 0.80 2.28 -3.79
C LEU A 67 0.01 1.05 -4.24
N ASP A 68 0.15 0.64 -5.50
CA ASP A 68 -0.53 -0.50 -6.11
C ASP A 68 0.30 -1.79 -6.08
N PHE A 69 1.52 -1.76 -5.53
CA PHE A 69 2.35 -2.96 -5.39
C PHE A 69 1.88 -3.79 -4.20
N SER A 70 1.85 -5.11 -4.40
CA SER A 70 1.64 -6.08 -3.33
C SER A 70 2.37 -7.39 -3.62
N GLY A 71 2.67 -8.14 -2.56
CA GLY A 71 3.45 -9.36 -2.62
C GLY A 71 4.93 -9.14 -2.32
N ASN A 72 5.77 -10.07 -2.79
CA ASN A 72 7.19 -10.10 -2.44
C ASN A 72 8.00 -9.08 -3.24
N LEU A 73 8.53 -8.08 -2.55
CA LEU A 73 9.54 -7.17 -3.05
C LEU A 73 10.94 -7.77 -2.80
N ILE A 74 11.61 -8.20 -3.86
CA ILE A 74 12.93 -8.86 -3.78
C ILE A 74 14.00 -7.88 -4.23
N ASN A 75 14.87 -7.44 -3.31
CA ASN A 75 15.98 -6.55 -3.62
C ASN A 75 17.31 -7.33 -3.62
N ALA A 76 18.15 -7.12 -4.62
CA ALA A 76 19.41 -7.82 -4.77
C ALA A 76 20.56 -6.85 -5.08
N ALA A 77 21.55 -6.86 -4.20
CA ALA A 77 22.76 -6.06 -4.33
C ALA A 77 23.98 -6.95 -4.55
N ALA A 78 24.93 -6.44 -5.33
CA ALA A 78 26.19 -7.10 -5.65
C ALA A 78 27.35 -6.12 -5.50
N VAL A 79 28.47 -6.61 -4.97
CA VAL A 79 29.74 -5.88 -4.92
C VAL A 79 30.72 -6.50 -5.91
N SER A 80 31.53 -5.67 -6.57
CA SER A 80 32.56 -6.10 -7.49
C SER A 80 33.88 -5.37 -7.22
N SER A 81 34.99 -6.06 -7.44
CA SER A 81 36.34 -5.52 -7.39
C SER A 81 37.27 -6.38 -8.26
N PRO A 82 38.30 -5.80 -8.90
CA PRO A 82 39.38 -6.57 -9.54
C PRO A 82 40.32 -7.25 -8.55
N SER A 83 40.22 -6.93 -7.24
CA SER A 83 41.08 -7.53 -6.21
C SER A 83 40.75 -9.02 -6.05
N PHE A 84 41.77 -9.86 -5.85
CA PHE A 84 41.57 -11.29 -5.71
C PHE A 84 40.69 -11.63 -4.50
N ASP A 85 39.56 -12.27 -4.76
CA ASP A 85 38.66 -12.78 -3.74
C ASP A 85 38.35 -14.25 -3.98
N LYS A 86 38.72 -15.09 -3.01
CA LYS A 86 38.46 -16.54 -3.03
C LYS A 86 36.99 -16.86 -2.71
N SER A 87 36.23 -15.93 -2.16
CA SER A 87 34.91 -16.16 -1.56
C SER A 87 33.77 -15.48 -2.32
N ILE A 88 33.86 -15.35 -3.65
CA ILE A 88 32.93 -14.58 -4.50
C ILE A 88 31.42 -14.73 -4.24
N GLY A 89 30.98 -15.85 -3.65
CA GLY A 89 29.57 -16.07 -3.28
C GLY A 89 29.05 -15.12 -2.20
N ASN A 90 29.92 -14.50 -1.39
CA ASN A 90 29.52 -13.52 -0.38
C ASN A 90 29.48 -12.07 -0.93
N ASN A 91 29.74 -11.89 -2.22
CA ASN A 91 29.68 -10.59 -2.89
C ASN A 91 28.27 -10.25 -3.40
N GLN A 92 27.25 -11.02 -2.97
CA GLN A 92 25.86 -10.78 -3.27
C GLN A 92 25.01 -10.88 -2.00
N ALA A 93 24.01 -10.03 -1.90
CA ALA A 93 23.02 -10.07 -0.83
C ALA A 93 21.62 -9.89 -1.42
N THR A 94 20.68 -10.69 -0.94
CA THR A 94 19.27 -10.61 -1.35
C THR A 94 18.40 -10.51 -0.11
N VAL A 95 17.41 -9.64 -0.15
CA VAL A 95 16.38 -9.51 0.88
C VAL A 95 15.01 -9.55 0.23
N THR A 96 14.07 -10.23 0.88
CA THR A 96 12.67 -10.27 0.48
C THR A 96 11.84 -9.57 1.54
N VAL A 97 11.02 -8.63 1.12
CA VAL A 97 10.05 -7.93 1.96
C VAL A 97 8.66 -8.27 1.45
N ASP A 98 7.79 -8.76 2.33
CA ASP A 98 6.38 -8.97 2.01
C ASP A 98 5.63 -7.63 2.13
N VAL A 99 5.07 -7.16 1.02
CA VAL A 99 4.32 -5.91 0.94
C VAL A 99 2.84 -6.23 0.90
N SER A 100 2.15 -5.87 1.97
CA SER A 100 0.69 -5.90 2.00
C SER A 100 0.11 -4.76 1.15
N PRO A 101 -1.01 -5.00 0.42
CA PRO A 101 -1.72 -3.93 -0.27
C PRO A 101 -2.04 -2.78 0.66
N ALA A 102 -1.97 -1.54 0.15
CA ALA A 102 -2.43 -0.38 0.88
C ALA A 102 -3.92 -0.56 1.25
N PRO A 103 -4.35 -0.26 2.49
CA PRO A 103 -5.74 -0.40 2.88
C PRO A 103 -6.59 0.76 2.36
N ALA A 104 -7.86 0.48 2.04
CA ALA A 104 -8.88 1.50 1.97
C ALA A 104 -9.39 1.80 3.40
N ASP A 105 -9.85 3.02 3.65
CA ASP A 105 -10.44 3.42 4.93
C ASP A 105 -11.78 4.11 4.66
N LEU A 106 -12.86 3.35 4.78
CA LEU A 106 -14.20 3.81 4.47
C LEU A 106 -14.90 4.35 5.71
N ASN A 107 -15.39 5.58 5.63
CA ASN A 107 -16.21 6.21 6.64
C ASN A 107 -17.60 6.52 6.08
N ALA A 108 -18.65 6.27 6.88
CA ALA A 108 -20.03 6.58 6.52
C ALA A 108 -20.69 7.44 7.59
N SER A 109 -21.47 8.44 7.17
CA SER A 109 -22.33 9.22 8.06
C SER A 109 -23.74 9.31 7.50
N LYS A 110 -24.74 9.32 8.40
CA LYS A 110 -26.16 9.45 8.07
C LYS A 110 -26.70 10.72 8.71
N ILE A 111 -27.29 11.57 7.90
CA ILE A 111 -27.80 12.87 8.30
C ILE A 111 -29.32 12.84 8.10
N ALA A 112 -30.04 13.21 9.16
CA ALA A 112 -31.49 13.34 9.16
C ALA A 112 -31.87 14.83 8.96
N PRO A 113 -33.11 15.14 8.56
CA PRO A 113 -33.56 16.53 8.49
C PRO A 113 -33.71 17.11 9.90
N GLU A 114 -33.89 18.42 9.99
CA GLU A 114 -34.17 19.10 11.27
C GLU A 114 -35.46 18.58 11.91
N ARG A 115 -35.49 18.56 13.25
CA ARG A 115 -36.60 18.04 14.06
C ARG A 115 -37.47 19.18 14.57
N PRO A 116 -38.77 18.94 14.84
CA PRO A 116 -39.46 17.64 14.78
C PRO A 116 -39.96 17.28 13.37
N VAL A 117 -40.00 15.98 13.08
CA VAL A 117 -40.73 15.44 11.92
C VAL A 117 -42.11 15.00 12.39
N LEU A 118 -43.16 15.38 11.67
CA LEU A 118 -44.53 14.97 11.96
C LEU A 118 -44.78 13.52 11.53
N ALA A 119 -45.61 12.80 12.28
CA ALA A 119 -46.03 11.45 11.91
C ALA A 119 -46.79 11.46 10.57
N GLY A 120 -46.45 10.52 9.69
CA GLY A 120 -47.02 10.44 8.34
C GLY A 120 -46.35 11.34 7.30
N SER A 121 -45.38 12.17 7.68
CA SER A 121 -44.52 12.89 6.74
C SER A 121 -43.35 12.04 6.26
N ASP A 122 -42.90 12.32 5.04
CA ASP A 122 -41.69 11.71 4.48
C ASP A 122 -40.44 12.20 5.22
N ILE A 123 -39.45 11.31 5.39
CA ILE A 123 -38.16 11.64 5.99
C ILE A 123 -37.07 11.40 4.95
N GLU A 124 -36.31 12.46 4.64
CA GLU A 124 -35.16 12.36 3.76
C GLU A 124 -33.87 12.18 4.57
N TYR A 125 -33.22 11.03 4.42
CA TYR A 125 -31.89 10.80 4.98
C TYR A 125 -30.81 10.97 3.92
N THR A 126 -29.76 11.71 4.25
CA THR A 126 -28.54 11.77 3.44
C THR A 126 -27.47 10.86 4.04
N ILE A 127 -27.05 9.83 3.30
CA ILE A 127 -25.88 9.01 3.65
C ILE A 127 -24.68 9.50 2.84
N LYS A 128 -23.60 9.84 3.53
CA LYS A 128 -22.31 10.19 2.93
C LYS A 128 -21.31 9.08 3.19
N VAL A 129 -20.59 8.65 2.16
CA VAL A 129 -19.47 7.71 2.27
C VAL A 129 -18.22 8.39 1.74
N ALA A 130 -17.12 8.28 2.48
CA ALA A 130 -15.80 8.76 2.10
C ALA A 130 -14.80 7.62 2.21
N ASN A 131 -13.80 7.60 1.32
CA ASN A 131 -12.61 6.78 1.48
C ASN A 131 -11.45 7.69 1.88
N ASN A 132 -11.03 7.62 3.12
CA ASN A 132 -9.89 8.36 3.68
C ASN A 132 -8.57 7.60 3.49
N GLY A 133 -8.63 6.35 3.02
CA GLY A 133 -7.47 5.50 2.84
C GLY A 133 -6.77 5.75 1.51
N PRO A 134 -5.49 5.38 1.40
CA PRO A 134 -4.70 5.55 0.19
C PRO A 134 -5.13 4.64 -0.97
N ALA A 135 -5.80 3.52 -0.68
CA ALA A 135 -6.20 2.57 -1.71
C ALA A 135 -7.66 2.75 -2.15
N THR A 136 -7.89 2.58 -3.45
CA THR A 136 -9.20 2.57 -4.10
C THR A 136 -10.05 1.38 -3.61
N SER A 137 -11.20 1.65 -2.98
CA SER A 137 -12.12 0.61 -2.49
C SER A 137 -13.12 0.12 -3.54
N THR A 138 -12.82 -0.99 -4.19
CA THR A 138 -13.78 -1.67 -5.07
C THR A 138 -14.75 -2.55 -4.27
N GLY A 139 -15.97 -2.76 -4.77
CA GLY A 139 -16.95 -3.64 -4.13
C GLY A 139 -17.80 -3.02 -3.00
N THR A 140 -17.46 -1.84 -2.49
CA THR A 140 -18.06 -1.14 -1.34
C THR A 140 -19.58 -0.90 -1.36
N PHE A 141 -20.39 -1.62 -0.60
CA PHE A 141 -21.83 -1.36 -0.46
C PHE A 141 -22.23 -0.70 0.86
N VAL A 142 -23.30 0.09 0.82
CA VAL A 142 -23.96 0.67 2.00
C VAL A 142 -25.22 -0.12 2.29
N THR A 143 -25.39 -0.50 3.55
CA THR A 143 -26.61 -1.11 4.07
C THR A 143 -27.18 -0.20 5.16
N ASP A 144 -28.49 0.02 5.12
CA ASP A 144 -29.22 0.82 6.10
C ASP A 144 -30.47 0.05 6.51
N ASP A 145 -30.46 -0.46 7.74
CA ASP A 145 -31.58 -1.19 8.31
C ASP A 145 -32.64 -0.21 8.79
N LEU A 146 -33.72 -0.09 8.02
CA LEU A 146 -34.82 0.80 8.35
C LEU A 146 -35.65 0.26 9.51
N PRO A 147 -36.00 1.10 10.51
CA PRO A 147 -36.96 0.71 11.55
C PRO A 147 -38.30 0.30 10.94
N HIS A 148 -39.01 -0.63 11.58
CA HIS A 148 -40.32 -1.11 11.13
C HIS A 148 -41.39 -0.01 10.98
N SER A 149 -41.20 1.14 11.64
CA SER A 149 -42.12 2.28 11.60
C SER A 149 -41.95 3.19 10.38
N VAL A 150 -40.98 2.91 9.50
CA VAL A 150 -40.76 3.66 8.26
C VAL A 150 -40.72 2.72 7.06
N SER A 151 -41.25 3.17 5.94
CA SER A 151 -41.16 2.47 4.66
C SER A 151 -40.23 3.23 3.72
N LEU A 152 -39.38 2.50 2.99
CA LEU A 152 -38.54 3.09 1.96
C LEU A 152 -39.40 3.56 0.79
N ILE A 153 -39.39 4.87 0.51
CA ILE A 153 -40.02 5.44 -0.68
C ILE A 153 -39.03 5.34 -1.86
N SER A 154 -37.85 5.91 -1.69
CA SER A 154 -36.79 5.86 -2.69
C SER A 154 -35.42 5.98 -2.03
N ALA A 155 -34.39 5.54 -2.73
CA ALA A 155 -33.01 5.81 -2.38
C ALA A 155 -32.27 6.17 -3.66
N ILE A 156 -31.75 7.39 -3.72
CA ILE A 156 -31.11 7.95 -4.91
C ILE A 156 -29.66 8.28 -4.56
N PRO A 157 -28.69 7.65 -5.22
CA PRO A 157 -27.30 7.95 -5.01
C PRO A 157 -26.87 9.10 -5.91
N THR A 158 -26.03 9.97 -5.40
CA THR A 158 -25.45 11.07 -6.18
C THR A 158 -24.11 10.70 -6.82
N ARG A 159 -23.47 9.60 -6.37
CA ARG A 159 -22.20 9.06 -6.93
C ARG A 159 -22.15 7.52 -7.02
N ALA A 160 -23.28 6.85 -6.83
CA ALA A 160 -23.42 5.38 -6.88
C ALA A 160 -24.62 4.99 -7.77
N VAL A 161 -24.97 3.71 -7.84
CA VAL A 161 -26.23 3.23 -8.44
C VAL A 161 -27.04 2.52 -7.35
N VAL A 162 -28.26 2.96 -7.06
CA VAL A 162 -29.15 2.33 -6.08
C VAL A 162 -30.28 1.66 -6.85
N ARG A 163 -30.70 0.49 -6.36
CA ARG A 163 -32.05 0.01 -6.60
C ARG A 163 -32.74 -0.13 -5.26
N ALA A 164 -33.85 0.58 -5.09
CA ALA A 164 -34.82 0.29 -4.04
C ALA A 164 -35.67 -0.92 -4.47
N ILE A 165 -35.93 -1.86 -3.57
CA ILE A 165 -37.05 -2.80 -3.71
C ILE A 165 -37.82 -2.80 -2.39
N GLN A 166 -39.06 -2.33 -2.48
CA GLN A 166 -40.09 -2.51 -1.47
C GLN A 166 -40.51 -4.00 -1.46
N ARG A 167 -40.60 -4.64 -0.28
CA ARG A 167 -41.35 -5.90 -0.16
C ARG A 167 -42.40 -5.76 0.91
N SER A 168 -43.65 -5.87 0.48
CA SER A 168 -44.82 -6.10 1.32
C SER A 168 -44.76 -7.51 1.92
N CYS A 169 -45.18 -7.60 3.18
CA CYS A 169 -45.34 -8.84 3.93
C CYS A 169 -46.62 -9.56 3.50
N ALA A 170 -46.59 -10.90 3.46
CA ALA A 170 -47.78 -11.71 3.68
C ALA A 170 -47.53 -12.59 4.91
N ASN A 171 -48.38 -12.41 5.91
CA ASN A 171 -48.60 -13.16 7.15
C ASN A 171 -47.51 -14.14 7.67
N TRP A 172 -47.03 -13.80 8.87
CA TRP A 172 -46.41 -14.66 9.90
C TRP A 172 -44.98 -15.19 9.61
N GLY A 173 -43.99 -14.35 9.95
CA GLY A 173 -43.10 -14.76 11.03
C GLY A 173 -41.61 -14.53 10.86
N ASN A 174 -41.03 -14.60 9.67
CA ASN A 174 -39.58 -14.34 9.48
C ASN A 174 -39.27 -13.93 8.04
N CYS A 175 -39.02 -12.63 7.81
CA CYS A 175 -38.46 -12.14 6.54
C CYS A 175 -36.94 -12.00 6.68
N ARG A 176 -36.18 -12.91 6.08
CA ARG A 176 -34.74 -12.74 5.86
C ARG A 176 -34.54 -12.09 4.50
N LEU A 177 -34.17 -10.81 4.49
CA LEU A 177 -33.85 -10.07 3.27
C LEU A 177 -32.33 -9.95 3.16
N VAL A 178 -31.76 -10.49 2.08
CA VAL A 178 -30.32 -10.42 1.81
C VAL A 178 -30.11 -9.53 0.60
N ILE A 179 -29.42 -8.41 0.82
CA ILE A 179 -28.98 -7.47 -0.21
C ILE A 179 -27.62 -7.97 -0.72
N GLN A 180 -27.42 -8.05 -2.04
CA GLN A 180 -26.08 -8.20 -2.62
C GLN A 180 -25.93 -7.24 -3.81
N ARG A 181 -24.95 -6.33 -3.78
CA ARG A 181 -24.49 -5.61 -4.99
C ARG A 181 -23.07 -5.05 -4.87
N ARG A 182 -22.30 -5.17 -5.97
CA ARG A 182 -20.87 -4.82 -6.12
C ARG A 182 -20.67 -3.37 -6.59
N PHE A 183 -19.54 -2.78 -6.20
CA PHE A 183 -19.05 -1.48 -6.66
C PHE A 183 -17.74 -1.61 -7.44
N ARG A 184 -17.39 -0.56 -8.19
CA ARG A 184 -16.00 -0.17 -8.50
C ARG A 184 -15.87 1.26 -8.00
N SER A 185 -14.93 1.56 -7.11
CA SER A 185 -14.50 2.94 -6.94
C SER A 185 -13.46 3.25 -8.01
N THR A 186 -13.57 4.43 -8.62
CA THR A 186 -12.49 5.08 -9.38
C THR A 186 -11.43 5.60 -8.43
#